data_AF-A0A497EQW1-F1
#
_entry.id   AF-A0A497EQW1-F1
#
_cell.length_a   1.000
_cell.length_b   1.000
_cell.length_c   1.000
_cell.angle_alpha   90.00
_cell.angle_beta   90.00
_cell.angle_gamma   90.00
#
_symmetry.space_group_name_H-M   'P 1'
#
loop_
_entity.id
_entity.type
_entity.pdbx_description
1 polymer ?
#
loop_
_entity_poly.entity_id
_entity_poly.type
_entity_poly.pdbx_seq_one_letter_code
_entity_poly.pdbx_strand_id
1 'polypeptide(L)'
;MKLYISKPKSVLYKKNLKLSLGMVLLMYSREKVRKIVLTALFTALVAVATMSFSLYVPQTRGYFNIGETMVYTAAIVAGPFISSFAGGVGSMIADILLGYPLYAP
;
A
#
# COMPACT_ATOMS: atom_id res chain seq x y z
N MET A 1 -29.43 51.16 3.83
CA MET A 1 -27.97 51.16 3.65
C MET A 1 -27.35 50.24 4.70
N LYS A 2 -26.86 49.05 4.32
CA LYS A 2 -26.30 48.05 5.25
C LYS A 2 -24.78 48.22 5.28
N LEU A 3 -24.24 48.72 6.40
CA LEU A 3 -22.80 48.87 6.61
C LEU A 3 -22.15 47.49 6.70
N TYR A 4 -21.28 47.16 5.74
CA TYR A 4 -20.44 45.97 5.81
C TYR A 4 -19.35 46.18 6.87
N ILE A 5 -19.60 45.69 8.08
CA ILE A 5 -18.59 45.68 9.15
C ILE A 5 -17.58 44.58 8.83
N SER A 6 -16.38 45.00 8.43
CA SER A 6 -15.21 44.14 8.25
C SER A 6 -14.89 43.38 9.54
N LYS A 7 -14.69 42.06 9.45
CA LYS A 7 -14.33 41.24 10.62
C LYS A 7 -12.92 41.60 11.12
N PRO A 8 -12.67 41.63 12.44
CA PRO A 8 -11.36 41.92 12.99
C PRO A 8 -10.32 40.89 12.52
N LYS A 9 -9.09 41.36 12.20
CA LYS A 9 -7.99 40.55 11.65
C LYS A 9 -7.64 39.32 12.51
N SER A 10 -7.75 39.42 13.84
CA SER A 10 -7.50 38.31 14.78
C SER A 10 -8.45 37.13 14.59
N VAL A 11 -9.72 37.40 14.27
CA VAL A 11 -10.74 36.38 14.00
C VAL A 11 -10.48 35.72 12.65
N LEU A 12 -10.06 36.50 11.64
CA LEU A 12 -9.67 35.98 10.33
C LEU A 12 -8.42 35.08 10.43
N TYR A 13 -7.43 35.48 11.22
CA TYR A 13 -6.21 34.68 11.44
C TYR A 13 -6.53 33.33 12.10
N LYS A 14 -7.30 33.31 13.20
CA LYS A 14 -7.71 32.05 13.85
C LYS A 14 -8.51 31.14 12.92
N LYS A 15 -9.40 31.71 12.10
CA LYS A 15 -10.18 30.94 11.12
C LYS A 15 -9.27 30.29 10.08
N ASN A 16 -8.34 31.04 9.50
CA ASN A 16 -7.40 30.53 8.50
C ASN A 16 -6.45 29.48 9.10
N LEU A 17 -6.01 29.66 10.35
CA LEU A 17 -5.20 28.68 11.06
C LEU A 17 -5.95 27.35 11.28
N LYS A 18 -7.22 27.41 11.71
CA LYS A 18 -8.06 26.21 11.87
C LYS A 18 -8.32 25.51 10.54
N LEU A 19 -8.52 26.27 9.47
CA LEU A 19 -8.72 25.72 8.12
C LEU A 19 -7.46 25.02 7.60
N SER A 20 -6.29 25.66 7.77
CA SER A 20 -4.99 25.10 7.41
C SER A 20 -4.70 23.81 8.18
N LEU A 21 -4.90 23.82 9.50
CA LEU A 21 -4.69 22.65 10.34
C LEU A 21 -5.63 21.49 9.96
N GLY A 22 -6.91 21.79 9.69
CA GLY A 22 -7.88 20.80 9.22
C GLY A 22 -7.47 20.18 7.88
N MET A 23 -6.96 20.99 6.95
CA MET A 23 -6.48 20.52 5.65
C MET A 23 -5.26 19.58 5.79
N VAL A 24 -4.29 19.92 6.64
CA VAL A 24 -3.11 19.07 6.90
C VAL A 24 -3.52 17.72 7.51
N LEU A 25 -4.46 17.72 8.45
CA LEU A 25 -4.98 16.48 9.07
C LEU A 25 -5.70 15.59 8.04
N LEU A 26 -6.52 16.18 7.17
CA LEU A 26 -7.19 15.44 6.09
C LEU A 26 -6.17 14.86 5.11
N MET A 27 -5.15 15.62 4.70
CA MET A 27 -4.08 15.13 3.84
C MET A 27 -3.34 13.95 4.49
N TYR A 28 -2.99 14.07 5.78
CA TYR A 28 -2.34 12.99 6.53
C TYR A 28 -3.20 11.72 6.59
N SER A 29 -4.51 11.85 6.87
CA SER A 29 -5.44 10.73 6.90
C SER A 29 -5.57 10.04 5.53
N ARG A 30 -5.66 10.82 4.45
CA ARG A 30 -5.73 10.31 3.07
C ARG A 30 -4.48 9.50 2.71
N GLU A 31 -3.30 10.00 3.05
CA GLU A 31 -2.04 9.28 2.82
C GLU A 31 -1.98 7.96 3.58
N LYS A 32 -2.46 7.94 4.83
CA LYS A 32 -2.53 6.70 5.62
C LYS A 32 -3.45 5.65 4.98
N VAL A 33 -4.64 6.07 4.56
CA VAL A 33 -5.60 5.18 3.88
C VAL A 33 -5.01 4.68 2.56
N ARG A 34 -4.38 5.56 1.77
CA ARG A 34 -3.74 5.19 0.50
C ARG A 34 -2.68 4.10 0.70
N LYS A 35 -1.83 4.24 1.72
CA LYS A 35 -0.80 3.22 2.02
C LYS A 35 -1.42 1.87 2.34
N ILE A 36 -2.43 1.82 3.21
CA ILE A 36 -3.12 0.57 3.58
C ILE A 36 -3.73 -0.10 2.35
N VAL A 37 -4.44 0.67 1.51
CA VAL A 37 -5.07 0.15 0.29
C VAL A 37 -4.04 -0.40 -0.68
N LEU A 38 -2.95 0.34 -0.92
CA LEU A 38 -1.88 -0.12 -1.81
C LEU A 38 -1.19 -1.37 -1.28
N THR A 39 -0.92 -1.45 0.02
CA THR A 39 -0.36 -2.65 0.65
C THR A 39 -1.26 -3.86 0.44
N ALA A 40 -2.54 -3.77 0.80
CA ALA A 40 -3.47 -4.89 0.65
C ALA A 40 -3.64 -5.33 -0.81
N LEU A 41 -3.75 -4.36 -1.73
CA LEU A 41 -3.90 -4.63 -3.16
C LEU A 41 -2.65 -5.31 -3.74
N PHE A 42 -1.45 -4.80 -3.46
CA PHE A 42 -0.22 -5.42 -3.95
C PHE A 42 0.05 -6.78 -3.29
N THR A 43 -0.28 -6.98 -2.01
CA THR A 43 -0.21 -8.31 -1.38
C THR A 43 -1.06 -9.32 -2.15
N ALA A 44 -2.30 -8.96 -2.48
CA ALA A 44 -3.19 -9.84 -3.25
C ALA A 44 -2.66 -10.09 -4.68
N LEU A 45 -2.15 -9.05 -5.36
CA LEU A 45 -1.58 -9.19 -6.69
C LEU A 45 -0.32 -10.06 -6.73
N VAL A 46 0.56 -9.95 -5.73
CA VAL A 46 1.74 -10.82 -5.60
C VAL A 46 1.29 -12.27 -5.45
N ALA A 47 0.37 -12.56 -4.52
CA ALA A 47 -0.13 -13.92 -4.32
C ALA A 47 -0.74 -14.51 -5.62
N VAL A 48 -1.57 -13.73 -6.30
CA VAL A 48 -2.17 -14.14 -7.57
C VAL A 48 -1.11 -14.37 -8.63
N ALA A 49 -0.10 -13.49 -8.77
CA ALA A 49 0.97 -13.65 -9.74
C ALA A 49 1.82 -14.92 -9.47
N THR A 50 2.15 -15.19 -8.20
CA THR A 50 2.86 -16.41 -7.79
C THR A 50 2.06 -17.67 -8.15
N MET A 51 0.75 -17.67 -7.92
CA MET A 51 -0.14 -18.80 -8.22
C MET A 51 -0.48 -18.94 -9.71
N SER A 52 -0.49 -17.85 -10.46
CA SER A 52 -0.90 -17.84 -11.88
C SER A 52 0.06 -18.63 -12.75
N PHE A 53 1.35 -18.64 -12.41
CA PHE A 53 2.36 -19.44 -13.08
C PHE A 53 3.34 -20.00 -12.07
N SER A 54 3.11 -21.24 -11.67
CA SER A 54 3.96 -22.02 -10.78
C SER A 54 4.38 -23.32 -11.46
N LEU A 55 5.68 -23.54 -11.63
CA LEU A 55 6.24 -24.75 -12.24
C LEU A 55 7.07 -25.52 -11.23
N TYR A 56 6.69 -26.75 -10.94
CA TYR A 56 7.45 -27.63 -10.04
C TYR A 56 8.83 -27.98 -10.63
N VAL A 57 9.87 -27.94 -9.80
CA VAL A 57 11.25 -28.28 -10.15
C VAL A 57 11.67 -29.53 -9.35
N PRO A 58 11.66 -30.72 -9.97
CA PRO A 58 11.95 -31.98 -9.28
C PRO A 58 13.31 -32.04 -8.58
N GLN A 59 14.32 -31.39 -9.15
CA GLN A 59 15.70 -31.42 -8.68
C GLN A 59 15.88 -30.71 -7.34
N THR A 60 15.15 -29.61 -7.11
CA THR A 60 15.22 -28.83 -5.86
C THR A 60 14.07 -29.13 -4.91
N ARG A 61 13.07 -29.91 -5.37
CA ARG A 61 11.77 -30.11 -4.69
C ARG A 61 11.04 -28.80 -4.40
N GLY A 62 11.40 -27.73 -5.11
CA GLY A 62 10.77 -26.42 -5.05
C GLY A 62 9.94 -26.15 -6.30
N TYR A 63 9.60 -24.89 -6.50
CA TYR A 63 8.88 -24.45 -7.68
C TYR A 63 9.39 -23.09 -8.14
N PHE A 64 9.31 -22.87 -9.46
CA PHE A 64 9.52 -21.58 -10.08
C PHE A 64 8.18 -20.83 -10.12
N ASN A 65 8.20 -19.54 -9.80
CA ASN A 65 7.04 -18.67 -9.87
C ASN A 65 7.40 -17.33 -10.54
N ILE A 66 6.40 -16.58 -11.00
CA ILE A 66 6.61 -15.24 -11.60
C ILE A 66 6.20 -14.11 -10.64
N GLY A 67 5.89 -14.42 -9.39
CA GLY A 67 5.39 -13.46 -8.41
C GLY A 67 6.38 -12.34 -8.11
N GLU A 68 7.69 -12.62 -8.20
CA GLU A 68 8.77 -11.65 -8.00
C GLU A 68 8.64 -10.46 -8.96
N THR A 69 8.13 -10.69 -10.18
CA THR A 69 7.87 -9.60 -11.13
C THR A 69 6.85 -8.60 -10.58
N MET A 70 5.84 -9.08 -9.85
CA MET A 70 4.84 -8.24 -9.21
C MET A 70 5.38 -7.57 -7.95
N VAL A 71 6.30 -8.22 -7.22
CA VAL A 71 7.03 -7.59 -6.10
C VAL A 71 7.84 -6.39 -6.60
N TYR A 72 8.59 -6.53 -7.69
CA TYR A 72 9.33 -5.42 -8.29
C TYR A 72 8.42 -4.33 -8.85
N THR A 73 7.29 -4.70 -9.45
CA THR A 73 6.28 -3.74 -9.88
C THR A 73 5.74 -2.94 -8.69
N ALA A 74 5.42 -3.60 -7.59
CA ALA A 74 5.01 -2.95 -6.35
C ALA A 74 6.10 -2.01 -5.80
N ALA A 75 7.38 -2.38 -5.92
CA ALA A 75 8.49 -1.56 -5.43
C ALA A 75 8.61 -0.25 -6.21
N ILE A 76 8.47 -0.34 -7.54
CA ILE A 76 8.52 0.82 -8.44
C ILE A 76 7.31 1.74 -8.21
N VAL A 77 6.11 1.16 -8.03
CA VAL A 77 4.86 1.93 -7.95
C VAL A 77 4.57 2.47 -6.55
N ALA A 78 4.78 1.67 -5.52
CA ALA A 78 4.36 1.96 -4.15
C ALA A 78 5.53 2.12 -3.16
N GLY A 79 6.76 1.92 -3.63
CA GLY A 79 7.97 2.06 -2.84
C GLY A 79 8.37 0.79 -2.07
N PRO A 80 9.58 0.80 -1.49
CA PRO A 80 10.19 -0.41 -0.93
C PRO A 80 9.40 -0.99 0.23
N PHE A 81 8.89 -0.17 1.17
CA PHE A 81 8.18 -0.69 2.33
C PHE A 81 6.88 -1.42 2.00
N ILE A 82 6.10 -0.89 1.06
CA ILE A 82 4.85 -1.52 0.62
C ILE A 82 5.18 -2.82 -0.13
N SER A 83 6.18 -2.80 -1.01
CA SER A 83 6.62 -3.97 -1.76
C SER A 83 7.22 -5.06 -0.88
N SER A 84 8.05 -4.72 0.12
CA SER A 84 8.63 -5.72 1.03
C SER A 84 7.54 -6.46 1.80
N PHE A 85 6.53 -5.74 2.31
CA PHE A 85 5.41 -6.38 2.99
C PHE A 85 4.54 -7.20 2.02
N ALA A 86 4.20 -6.62 0.86
CA ALA A 86 3.38 -7.29 -0.15
C ALA A 86 4.05 -8.54 -0.71
N GLY A 87 5.35 -8.49 -0.95
CA GLY A 87 6.18 -9.61 -1.40
C GLY A 87 6.23 -10.74 -0.39
N GLY A 88 6.61 -10.44 0.86
CA GLY A 88 6.68 -11.46 1.91
C GLY A 88 5.32 -12.11 2.16
N VAL A 89 4.29 -11.32 2.50
CA VAL A 89 2.97 -11.86 2.86
C VAL A 89 2.26 -12.46 1.65
N GLY A 90 2.37 -11.85 0.48
CA GLY A 90 1.73 -12.35 -0.74
C GLY A 90 2.32 -13.68 -1.18
N SER A 91 3.66 -13.79 -1.22
CA SER A 91 4.33 -15.05 -1.55
C SER A 91 4.08 -16.11 -0.49
N MET A 92 4.13 -15.78 0.81
CA MET A 92 3.81 -16.71 1.91
C MET A 92 2.41 -17.34 1.75
N ILE A 93 1.40 -16.52 1.42
CA ILE A 93 0.04 -17.02 1.16
C ILE A 93 0.04 -17.99 -0.02
N ALA A 94 0.72 -17.65 -1.12
CA ALA A 94 0.79 -18.51 -2.29
C ALA A 94 1.55 -19.82 -2.01
N ASP A 95 2.67 -19.77 -1.28
CA ASP A 95 3.46 -20.93 -0.86
C ASP A 95 2.59 -21.93 -0.09
N ILE A 96 1.81 -21.44 0.88
CA ILE A 96 0.90 -22.29 1.67
C ILE A 96 -0.18 -22.89 0.77
N LEU A 97 -0.81 -22.10 -0.09
CA LEU A 97 -1.91 -22.55 -0.95
C LEU A 97 -1.47 -23.52 -2.05
N LEU A 98 -0.25 -23.39 -2.56
CA LEU A 98 0.34 -24.27 -3.58
C LEU A 98 0.94 -25.55 -2.98
N GLY A 99 1.00 -25.69 -1.65
CA GLY A 99 1.54 -26.87 -0.98
C GLY A 99 3.05 -26.85 -0.76
N TYR A 100 3.66 -25.66 -0.77
CA TYR A 100 5.08 -25.41 -0.52
C TYR A 100 5.34 -24.64 0.80
N PRO A 101 4.77 -25.05 1.96
CA PRO A 101 4.86 -24.27 3.20
C PRO A 101 6.29 -24.09 3.72
N LEU A 102 7.24 -24.92 3.28
CA LEU A 102 8.66 -24.76 3.61
C LEU A 102 9.27 -23.46 3.05
N TYR A 103 8.70 -22.95 1.96
CA TYR A 103 9.19 -21.75 1.28
C TYR A 103 8.49 -20.47 1.76
N ALA A 104 7.44 -20.60 2.58
CA ALA A 104 6.66 -19.50 3.12
C ALA A 104 7.52 -18.66 4.11
N PRO A 105 7.87 -17.40 3.76
CA PRO A 105 8.72 -16.54 4.60
C PRO A 105 7.98 -15.89 5.78
#